data_AF-A0A962GP75-F1
#
_entry.id   AF-A0A962GP75-F1
#
_cell.length_a   1.000
_cell.length_b   1.000
_cell.length_c   1.000
_cell.angle_alpha   90.00
_cell.angle_beta   90.00
_cell.angle_gamma   90.00
#
_symmetry.space_group_name_H-M   'P 1'
#
loop_
_entity.id
_entity.type
_entity.pdbx_description
1 polymer ?
#
loop_
_entity_poly.entity_id
_entity_poly.type
_entity_poly.pdbx_seq_one_letter_code
_entity_poly.pdbx_strand_id
1 'polypeptide(L)' 'MRTTIDIPDQDHALFTHLARANDKTLSQIIVELARRGLQPAASSNAEVKIDPRTGLRVFRSSRPVTSDDVQALLDDIP' A
#
# COMPACT_ATOMS: atom_id res chain seq x y z
N MET A 1 18.28 16.95 -1.38
CA MET A 1 17.91 18.33 -1.77
C MET A 1 16.73 18.78 -0.94
N ARG A 2 16.61 20.07 -0.66
CA ARG A 2 15.44 20.65 0.04
C ARG A 2 14.48 21.19 -1.00
N THR A 3 13.24 20.72 -0.97
CA THR A 3 12.19 21.13 -1.90
C THR A 3 11.04 21.69 -1.07
N THR A 4 10.53 22.86 -1.46
CA THR A 4 9.29 23.43 -0.91
C THR A 4 8.16 23.04 -1.84
N ILE A 5 7.07 22.50 -1.28
CA ILE A 5 5.87 22.11 -2.01
C ILE A 5 4.67 22.73 -1.33
N ASP A 6 3.73 23.23 -2.12
CA ASP A 6 2.45 23.72 -1.61
C ASP A 6 1.53 22.52 -1.40
N ILE A 7 1.05 22.36 -0.16
CA ILE A 7 0.15 21.28 0.23
C ILE A 7 -1.11 21.91 0.83
N PRO A 8 -2.32 21.58 0.35
CA PRO A 8 -3.56 22.00 1.00
C PRO A 8 -3.61 21.56 2.47
N ASP A 9 -4.21 22.36 3.34
CA ASP A 9 -4.25 22.10 4.79
C ASP A 9 -4.83 20.71 5.13
N GLN A 10 -5.85 20.29 4.39
CA GLN A 10 -6.47 18.97 4.56
C GLN A 10 -5.47 17.83 4.27
N ASP A 11 -4.67 17.97 3.20
CA ASP A 11 -3.67 16.97 2.82
C ASP A 11 -2.49 16.97 3.79
N HIS A 12 -2.08 18.14 4.29
CA HIS A 12 -1.06 18.24 5.33
C HIS A 12 -1.48 17.52 6.62
N ALA A 13 -2.75 17.65 7.02
CA ALA A 13 -3.29 16.91 8.16
C ALA A 13 -3.23 15.40 7.92
N LEU A 14 -3.65 14.93 6.74
CA LEU A 14 -3.60 13.51 6.37
C LEU A 14 -2.16 12.96 6.41
N PHE A 15 -1.20 13.68 5.84
CA PHE A 15 0.20 13.26 5.88
C PHE A 15 0.75 13.23 7.32
N THR A 16 0.35 14.19 8.16
CA THR A 16 0.75 14.21 9.58
C THR A 16 0.18 13.03 10.35
N HIS A 17 -1.09 12.68 10.12
CA HIS A 17 -1.70 11.50 10.71
C HIS A 17 -1.00 10.21 10.26
N LEU A 18 -0.71 10.09 8.96
CA LEU A 18 -0.04 8.92 8.41
C LEU A 18 1.40 8.77 8.96
N ALA A 19 2.13 9.87 9.10
CA ALA A 19 3.46 9.90 9.68
C ALA A 19 3.47 9.39 11.13
N ARG A 20 2.53 9.87 11.95
CA ARG A 20 2.38 9.41 13.34
C ARG A 20 1.99 7.94 13.43
N ALA A 21 1.08 7.48 12.58
CA ALA A 21 0.63 6.09 12.59
C ALA A 21 1.73 5.09 12.16
N ASN A 22 2.79 5.55 11.49
CA ASN A 22 3.88 4.72 10.99
C ASN A 22 5.21 5.00 11.72
N ASP A 23 5.21 5.77 12.81
CA ASP A 23 6.42 6.22 13.53
C ASP A 23 7.51 6.80 12.61
N LYS A 24 7.09 7.56 11.59
CA LYS A 24 7.96 8.17 10.58
C LYS A 24 7.82 9.68 10.59
N THR A 25 8.82 10.36 10.05
CA THR A 25 8.74 11.81 9.82
C THR A 25 7.86 12.14 8.61
N LEU A 26 7.28 13.35 8.59
CA LEU A 26 6.46 13.82 7.48
C LEU A 26 7.19 13.73 6.13
N SER A 27 8.46 14.17 6.07
CA SER A 27 9.28 14.12 4.86
C SER A 27 9.52 12.68 4.38
N GLN A 28 9.70 11.71 5.29
CA GLN A 28 9.87 10.31 4.92
C GLN A 28 8.60 9.75 4.27
N ILE A 29 7.43 10.02 4.84
CA ILE A 29 6.14 9.62 4.27
C ILE A 29 5.93 10.26 2.89
N ILE A 30 6.19 11.56 2.74
CA ILE A 30 6.03 12.25 1.46
C ILE A 30 6.92 11.63 0.38
N VAL A 31 8.19 11.35 0.70
CA VAL A 31 9.13 10.72 -0.24
C VAL A 31 8.70 9.29 -0.58
N GLU A 32 8.22 8.51 0.38
CA GLU A 32 7.74 7.15 0.17
C GLU A 32 6.50 7.13 -0.74
N LEU A 33 5.54 8.02 -0.49
CA LEU A 33 4.33 8.17 -1.30
C LEU A 33 4.65 8.66 -2.70
N ALA A 34 5.53 9.65 -2.84
CA ALA A 34 5.99 10.13 -4.14
C ALA A 34 6.67 9.00 -4.92
N ARG A 35 7.54 8.21 -4.26
CA ARG A 35 8.19 7.07 -4.90
C ARG A 35 7.17 6.01 -5.35
N ARG A 36 6.15 5.71 -4.53
CA ARG A 36 5.06 4.80 -4.92
C ARG A 36 4.25 5.32 -6.09
N GLY A 37 3.94 6.61 -6.11
CA GLY A 37 3.19 7.25 -7.22
C GLY A 37 3.99 7.33 -8.52
N LEU A 38 5.32 7.38 -8.44
CA LEU A 38 6.22 7.39 -9.59
C LEU A 38 6.60 5.99 -10.10
N GLN A 39 6.30 4.92 -9.34
CA GLN A 39 6.46 3.58 -9.88
C GLN A 39 5.55 3.48 -11.12
N PRO A 40 6.09 3.01 -12.26
CA PRO A 40 5.24 2.71 -13.41
C PRO A 40 4.10 1.85 -12.90
N ALA A 41 2.87 2.19 -13.25
CA ALA A 41 1.73 1.33 -12.95
C ALA A 41 2.10 -0.04 -13.52
N ALA A 42 2.58 -0.95 -12.67
CA ALA A 42 2.92 -2.30 -13.06
C ALA A 42 1.68 -2.78 -13.77
N SER A 43 1.78 -3.08 -15.06
CA SER A 43 0.68 -3.24 -16.01
C SER A 43 -0.47 -4.01 -15.38
N SER A 44 -1.35 -3.29 -14.70
CA SER A 44 -2.35 -3.87 -13.81
C SER A 44 -3.65 -3.13 -14.05
N ASN A 45 -4.03 -3.17 -15.32
CA ASN A 45 -5.39 -3.59 -15.67
C ASN A 45 -5.61 -5.08 -15.32
N ALA A 46 -5.01 -5.61 -14.24
CA ALA A 46 -5.56 -6.76 -13.56
C ALA A 46 -6.83 -6.22 -12.91
N GLU A 47 -7.90 -6.23 -13.71
CA GLU A 47 -9.26 -5.97 -13.29
C GLU A 47 -9.45 -6.71 -11.96
N VAL A 48 -9.61 -5.94 -10.87
CA VAL A 48 -9.79 -6.52 -9.54
C VAL A 48 -11.14 -7.22 -9.58
N LYS A 49 -11.12 -8.52 -9.89
CA LYS A 49 -12.33 -9.32 -9.97
C LYS A 49 -12.86 -9.51 -8.57
N ILE A 50 -14.13 -9.16 -8.37
CA ILE A 50 -14.85 -9.41 -7.14
C ILE A 50 -15.69 -10.66 -7.36
N ASP A 51 -15.58 -11.62 -6.45
CA ASP A 51 -16.45 -12.80 -6.48
C ASP A 51 -17.88 -12.37 -6.14
N PRO A 52 -18.88 -12.60 -7.03
CA PRO A 52 -20.25 -12.18 -6.79
C PRO A 52 -20.94 -12.90 -5.62
N ARG A 53 -20.41 -14.03 -5.14
CA ARG A 53 -20.98 -14.80 -4.02
C ARG A 53 -20.44 -14.34 -2.67
N THR A 54 -19.16 -13.99 -2.59
CA THR A 54 -18.48 -13.64 -1.33
C THR A 54 -18.23 -12.14 -1.17
N GLY A 55 -18.25 -11.37 -2.26
CA GLY A 55 -17.88 -9.95 -2.26
C GLY A 55 -16.38 -9.70 -2.07
N LEU A 56 -15.55 -10.74 -2.06
CA LEU A 56 -14.11 -10.63 -1.84
C LEU A 56 -13.35 -10.47 -3.15
N ARG A 57 -12.16 -9.87 -3.05
CA ARG A 57 -11.21 -9.75 -4.17
C ARG A 57 -10.66 -11.12 -4.56
N VAL A 58 -10.69 -11.43 -5.84
CA VAL A 58 -10.15 -12.67 -6.42
C VAL A 58 -8.73 -12.42 -6.92
N PHE A 59 -7.77 -13.14 -6.35
CA PHE A 59 -6.38 -13.17 -6.80
C PHE A 59 -6.08 -14.51 -7.49
N ARG A 60 -5.24 -14.48 -8.53
CA ARG A 60 -4.75 -15.69 -9.22
C ARG A 60 -3.29 -15.92 -8.86
N SER A 61 -3.01 -17.07 -8.26
CA SER A 61 -1.66 -17.57 -8.04
C SER A 61 -1.30 -18.61 -9.10
N SER A 62 -0.03 -18.66 -9.51
CA SER A 62 0.51 -19.68 -10.42
C SER A 62 0.65 -21.05 -9.76
N ARG A 63 0.63 -21.09 -8.42
CA ARG A 63 0.68 -22.30 -7.60
C ARG A 63 -0.49 -22.32 -6.60
N PRO A 64 -1.01 -23.49 -6.21
CA PRO A 64 -1.97 -23.60 -5.13
C PRO A 64 -1.43 -22.92 -3.86
N VAL A 65 -2.26 -22.11 -3.22
CA VAL A 65 -1.97 -21.56 -1.89
C VAL A 65 -2.41 -22.59 -0.87
N THR A 66 -1.49 -23.03 -0.02
CA THR A 66 -1.72 -24.06 1.01
C THR A 66 -1.87 -23.43 2.38
N SER A 67 -2.42 -24.18 3.35
CA SER A 67 -2.48 -23.72 4.73
C SER A 67 -1.10 -23.47 5.33
N ASP A 68 -0.08 -24.20 4.88
CA ASP A 68 1.32 -24.02 5.28
C ASP A 68 1.86 -22.65 4.83
N ASP A 69 1.57 -22.24 3.58
CA ASP A 69 1.92 -20.90 3.09
C ASP A 69 1.27 -19.77 3.92
N VAL A 70 0.06 -20.00 4.41
CA VAL A 70 -0.67 -19.03 5.26
C VAL A 70 -0.05 -18.97 6.65
N GLN A 71 0.29 -20.13 7.23
CA GLN A 71 0.90 -20.21 8.55
C GLN A 71 2.29 -19.56 8.56
N ALA A 72 3.12 -19.86 7.57
CA ALA A 72 4.44 -19.27 7.42
C ALA A 72 4.40 -17.73 7.35
N LEU A 73 3.38 -17.16 6.68
CA LEU A 73 3.20 -15.71 6.63
C LEU A 73 2.80 -15.13 7.99
N LEU A 74 1.90 -15.80 8.72
CA LEU A 74 1.43 -15.31 10.02
C LEU A 74 2.54 -15.34 11.08
N ASP A 75 3.42 -16.34 11.02
CA ASP A 75 4.55 -16.48 11.93
C ASP A 75 5.66 -15.43 11.67
N ASP A 76 5.75 -14.89 10.44
CA ASP A 76 6.69 -13.82 10.04
C ASP A 76 6.18 -12.40 10.36
N ILE A 77 4.91 -12.24 10.78
CA ILE A 77 4.37 -10.95 11.20
C ILE A 77 4.69 -10.75 12.70
N PRO A 78 5.49 -9.74 13.08
CA PRO A 78 5.89 -9.50 14.47
C PRO A 78 4.74 -9.05 15.38
#